data_AF-G9JKB7-F1
#
_entry.id   AF-G9JKB7-F1
#
_cell.length_a   1.000
_cell.length_b   1.000
_cell.length_c   1.000
_cell.angle_alpha   90.00
_cell.angle_beta   90.00
_cell.angle_gamma   90.00
#
_symmetry.space_group_name_H-M   'P 1'
#
loop_
_entity.id
_entity.type
_entity.pdbx_description
1 polymer ?
#
loop_
_entity_poly.entity_id
_entity_poly.type
_entity_poly.pdbx_seq_one_letter_code
_entity_poly.pdbx_strand_id
1 'polypeptide(L)'
;MVLFLAANVYFPAKYIRLKYAIKDVQLQFNRLLVWHIWLNTSSFLVACIHCYVSLWSNRWLMAALFMMGWLTFGGFLMFLKFQPGKVKKGIYLLHTQQVVFFLMIFAMLKGHYVI
;
A
#
# COMPACT_ATOMS: atom_id res chain seq x y z
N MET A 1 2.77 11.15 4.37
CA MET A 1 2.48 10.03 5.31
C MET A 1 0.99 9.83 5.62
N VAL A 2 0.17 10.88 5.76
CA VAL A 2 -1.26 10.75 6.14
C VAL A 2 -2.07 9.86 5.18
N LEU A 3 -1.99 10.10 3.86
CA LEU A 3 -2.70 9.30 2.86
C LEU A 3 -2.33 7.81 2.91
N PHE A 4 -1.03 7.53 3.07
CA PHE A 4 -0.52 6.18 3.22
C PHE A 4 -1.06 5.48 4.47
N LEU A 5 -1.10 6.17 5.62
CA LEU A 5 -1.67 5.60 6.84
C LEU A 5 -3.16 5.33 6.68
N ALA A 6 -3.91 6.29 6.15
CA ALA A 6 -5.35 6.15 5.89
C ALA A 6 -5.66 4.98 4.95
N ALA A 7 -4.85 4.80 3.89
CA ALA A 7 -4.98 3.68 2.98
C ALA A 7 -4.81 2.34 3.73
N ASN A 8 -3.82 2.24 4.62
CA ASN A 8 -3.44 0.98 5.26
C ASN A 8 -4.31 0.60 6.47
N VAL A 9 -5.26 1.43 6.91
CA VAL A 9 -6.30 1.09 7.92
C VAL A 9 -7.14 -0.12 7.49
N TYR A 10 -7.22 -0.40 6.19
CA TYR A 10 -7.90 -1.59 5.66
C TYR A 10 -7.43 -2.91 6.29
N PHE A 11 -6.12 -3.07 6.53
CA PHE A 11 -5.54 -4.31 7.07
C PHE A 11 -5.97 -4.62 8.51
N PRO A 12 -5.82 -3.70 9.50
CA PRO A 12 -6.31 -3.94 10.85
C PRO A 12 -7.82 -4.12 10.88
N ALA A 13 -8.59 -3.37 10.09
CA ALA A 13 -10.03 -3.57 9.97
C ALA A 13 -10.37 -4.99 9.49
N LYS A 14 -9.65 -5.50 8.47
CA LYS A 14 -9.84 -6.86 7.94
C LYS A 14 -9.49 -7.91 8.99
N TYR A 15 -8.43 -7.71 9.78
CA TYR A 15 -8.07 -8.60 10.88
C TYR A 15 -9.15 -8.65 11.95
N ILE A 16 -9.68 -7.51 12.39
CA ILE A 16 -10.78 -7.42 13.37
C ILE A 16 -12.01 -8.16 12.85
N ARG A 17 -12.42 -7.90 11.60
CA ARG A 17 -13.56 -8.60 10.99
C ARG A 17 -13.39 -10.13 11.05
N LEU A 18 -12.23 -10.64 10.66
CA LEU A 18 -11.95 -12.08 10.66
C LEU A 18 -11.92 -12.65 12.09
N LYS A 19 -11.30 -11.93 13.03
CA LYS A 19 -11.17 -12.35 14.44
C LYS A 19 -12.52 -12.44 15.15
N TYR A 20 -13.43 -11.49 14.89
CA TYR A 20 -14.75 -11.42 15.52
C TYR A 20 -15.87 -12.00 14.65
N ALA A 21 -15.54 -12.65 13.51
CA ALA A 21 -16.49 -13.25 12.58
C ALA A 21 -17.69 -12.36 12.21
N ILE A 22 -17.45 -11.05 12.06
CA ILE A 22 -18.51 -10.06 11.80
C ILE A 22 -19.13 -10.33 10.43
N LYS A 23 -20.45 -10.58 10.41
CA LYS A 23 -21.25 -10.89 9.22
C LYS A 23 -21.82 -9.61 8.60
N ASP A 24 -22.31 -9.70 7.36
CA ASP A 24 -23.00 -8.63 6.61
C ASP A 24 -22.22 -7.33 6.33
N VAL A 25 -20.93 -7.28 6.67
CA VAL A 25 -20.05 -6.12 6.40
C VAL A 25 -19.31 -6.21 5.05
N GLN A 26 -19.57 -7.22 4.22
CA GLN A 26 -18.81 -7.46 2.98
C GLN A 26 -18.86 -6.27 2.01
N LEU A 27 -20.02 -5.62 1.87
CA LEU A 27 -20.17 -4.45 0.99
C LEU A 27 -19.30 -3.26 1.48
N GLN A 28 -19.24 -3.04 2.79
CA GLN A 28 -18.39 -2.01 3.40
C GLN A 28 -16.91 -2.32 3.16
N PHE A 29 -16.50 -3.57 3.33
CA PHE A 29 -15.12 -4.01 3.06
C PHE A 29 -14.73 -3.90 1.59
N ASN A 30 -15.67 -4.13 0.66
CA ASN A 30 -15.43 -3.90 -0.76
C ASN A 30 -15.20 -2.41 -1.05
N ARG A 31 -16.01 -1.52 -0.46
CA ARG A 31 -15.79 -0.06 -0.56
C ARG A 31 -14.46 0.38 0.06
N LEU A 32 -14.13 -0.14 1.24
CA LEU A 32 -12.84 0.13 1.90
C LEU A 32 -11.65 -0.36 1.08
N LEU A 33 -11.78 -1.48 0.38
CA LEU A 33 -10.74 -1.98 -0.53
C LEU A 33 -10.51 -1.02 -1.71
N VAL A 34 -11.58 -0.48 -2.30
CA VAL A 34 -11.48 0.54 -3.36
C VAL A 34 -10.78 1.79 -2.83
N TRP A 35 -11.16 2.27 -1.64
CA TRP A 35 -10.50 3.39 -0.99
C TRP A 35 -9.02 3.12 -0.70
N HIS A 36 -8.68 1.93 -0.19
CA HIS A 36 -7.30 1.51 0.05
C HIS A 36 -6.44 1.61 -1.23
N ILE A 37 -6.97 1.16 -2.36
CA ILE A 37 -6.26 1.20 -3.64
C ILE A 37 -6.06 2.65 -4.09
N TRP A 38 -7.13 3.45 -4.15
CA TRP A 38 -7.04 4.84 -4.58
C TRP A 38 -6.13 5.68 -3.68
N LEU A 39 -6.24 5.54 -2.36
CA LEU A 39 -5.40 6.27 -1.40
C LEU A 39 -3.93 5.87 -1.51
N ASN A 40 -3.60 4.60 -1.74
CA ASN A 40 -2.22 4.19 -2.00
C ASN A 40 -1.70 4.77 -3.31
N THR A 41 -2.49 4.75 -4.38
CA THR A 41 -2.14 5.37 -5.67
C THR A 41 -1.89 6.87 -5.51
N SER A 42 -2.79 7.59 -4.85
CA SER A 42 -2.62 9.02 -4.58
C SER A 42 -1.39 9.27 -3.70
N SER A 43 -1.16 8.44 -2.68
CA SER A 43 0.02 8.59 -1.83
C SER A 43 1.33 8.35 -2.60
N PHE A 44 1.33 7.44 -3.58
CA PHE A 44 2.49 7.20 -4.43
C PHE A 44 2.76 8.41 -5.34
N LEU A 45 1.72 9.00 -5.95
CA LEU A 45 1.88 10.23 -6.74
C LEU A 45 2.46 11.38 -5.91
N VAL A 46 1.96 11.57 -4.68
CA VAL A 46 2.52 12.56 -3.75
C VAL A 46 3.97 12.24 -3.41
N ALA A 47 4.33 10.97 -3.22
CA ALA A 47 5.71 10.55 -2.97
C ALA A 47 6.63 10.82 -4.17
N CYS A 48 6.16 10.62 -5.40
CA CYS A 48 6.91 10.98 -6.62
C CYS A 48 7.20 12.49 -6.68
N ILE A 49 6.20 13.32 -6.42
CA ILE A 49 6.36 14.79 -6.38
C ILE A 49 7.33 15.18 -5.26
N HIS A 50 7.16 14.61 -4.07
CA HIS A 50 8.04 14.87 -2.95
C HIS A 50 9.50 14.51 -3.25
N CYS A 51 9.74 13.34 -3.85
CA CYS A 51 11.07 12.89 -4.24
C CYS A 51 11.68 13.76 -5.36
N TYR A 52 10.86 14.28 -6.27
CA TYR A 52 11.29 15.23 -7.29
C TYR A 52 11.77 16.55 -6.66
N VAL A 53 11.05 17.06 -5.66
CA VAL A 53 11.40 18.29 -4.94
C VAL A 53 12.60 18.10 -3.99
N SER A 54 12.73 16.93 -3.36
CA SER A 54 13.67 16.71 -2.25
C SER A 54 15.12 16.33 -2.63
N LEU A 55 15.59 16.65 -3.84
CA LEU A 55 16.91 16.25 -4.38
C LEU A 55 17.16 14.71 -4.38
N TRP A 56 17.38 14.16 -5.57
CA TRP A 56 17.54 12.72 -5.87
C TRP A 56 18.77 12.03 -5.23
N SER A 57 19.57 12.74 -4.44
CA SER A 57 20.82 12.21 -3.86
C SER A 57 20.56 11.17 -2.77
N ASN A 58 19.37 11.16 -2.16
CA ASN A 58 19.05 10.25 -1.07
C ASN A 58 18.63 8.86 -1.58
N ARG A 59 19.62 7.95 -1.68
CA ARG A 59 19.44 6.57 -2.14
C ARG A 59 18.38 5.79 -1.34
N TRP A 60 18.20 6.09 -0.05
CA TRP A 60 17.20 5.44 0.79
C TRP A 60 15.77 5.87 0.42
N LEU A 61 15.55 7.15 0.13
CA LEU A 61 14.26 7.64 -0.35
C LEU A 61 13.92 7.10 -1.74
N MET A 62 14.92 6.99 -2.62
CA MET A 62 14.74 6.35 -3.94
C MET A 62 14.37 4.88 -3.81
N ALA A 63 15.03 4.13 -2.92
CA ALA A 63 14.67 2.73 -2.65
C ALA A 63 13.25 2.61 -2.07
N ALA A 64 12.86 3.50 -1.14
CA ALA A 64 11.51 3.54 -0.59
C ALA A 64 10.47 3.85 -1.68
N LEU A 65 10.75 4.80 -2.58
CA LEU A 65 9.87 5.13 -3.70
C LEU A 65 9.69 3.94 -4.65
N PHE A 66 10.78 3.22 -4.97
CA PHE A 66 10.71 2.02 -5.80
C PHE A 66 9.84 0.93 -5.17
N MET A 67 10.05 0.63 -3.88
CA MET A 67 9.24 -0.37 -3.15
C MET A 67 7.77 0.07 -3.04
N MET A 68 7.52 1.36 -2.82
CA MET A 68 6.16 1.92 -2.79
C MET A 68 5.48 1.77 -4.16
N GLY A 69 6.21 2.03 -5.25
CA GLY A 69 5.74 1.82 -6.61
C GLY A 69 5.41 0.36 -6.86
N TRP A 70 6.30 -0.56 -6.50
CA TRP A 70 6.08 -2.01 -6.63
C TRP A 70 4.77 -2.45 -5.96
N LEU A 71 4.57 -2.05 -4.70
CA LEU A 71 3.37 -2.40 -3.95
C LEU A 71 2.11 -1.76 -4.55
N THR A 72 2.18 -0.48 -4.93
CA THR A 72 1.06 0.29 -5.49
C THR A 72 0.63 -0.24 -6.85
N PHE A 73 1.58 -0.39 -7.78
CA PHE A 73 1.31 -0.93 -9.12
C PHE A 73 0.84 -2.39 -9.04
N GLY A 74 1.46 -3.20 -8.19
CA GLY A 74 1.02 -4.57 -7.94
C GLY A 74 -0.44 -4.63 -7.49
N GLY A 75 -0.81 -3.81 -6.49
CA GLY A 75 -2.17 -3.73 -5.97
C GLY A 75 -3.19 -3.23 -6.99
N PHE A 76 -2.81 -2.19 -7.75
CA PHE A 76 -3.67 -1.62 -8.80
C PHE A 76 -3.88 -2.59 -9.98
N LEU A 77 -2.84 -3.29 -10.42
CA LEU A 77 -2.96 -4.31 -11.47
C LEU A 77 -3.83 -5.48 -11.02
N MET A 78 -3.75 -5.89 -9.75
CA MET A 78 -4.68 -6.88 -9.20
C MET A 78 -6.12 -6.39 -9.26
N PHE A 79 -6.36 -5.12 -8.92
CA PHE A 79 -7.70 -4.55 -8.97
C PHE A 79 -8.28 -4.50 -10.39
N LEU A 80 -7.49 -4.09 -11.39
CA LEU A 80 -7.92 -4.06 -12.79
C LEU A 80 -8.19 -5.45 -13.36
N LYS A 81 -7.33 -6.43 -13.04
CA LYS A 81 -7.38 -7.76 -13.66
C LYS A 81 -8.25 -8.76 -12.90
N PHE A 82 -8.47 -8.55 -11.60
CA PHE A 82 -9.27 -9.43 -10.75
C PHE A 82 -10.35 -8.61 -10.02
N GLN A 83 -11.59 -8.76 -10.49
CA GLN A 83 -12.76 -8.28 -9.75
C GLN A 83 -12.74 -8.84 -8.31
N PRO A 84 -13.19 -8.05 -7.32
CA PRO A 84 -13.19 -8.46 -5.92
C PRO A 84 -13.93 -9.80 -5.76
N GLY A 85 -13.18 -10.86 -5.45
CA GLY A 85 -13.70 -12.23 -5.26
C GLY A 85 -13.06 -13.32 -6.13
N LYS A 86 -12.30 -12.99 -7.19
CA LYS A 86 -11.69 -13.99 -8.11
C LYS A 86 -10.16 -14.00 -8.13
N VAL A 87 -9.50 -13.40 -7.14
CA VAL A 87 -8.03 -13.27 -7.10
C VAL A 87 -7.37 -14.65 -6.91
N LYS A 88 -6.54 -15.09 -7.87
CA LYS A 88 -5.76 -16.34 -7.77
C LYS A 88 -4.69 -16.22 -6.67
N LYS A 89 -4.55 -17.26 -5.82
CA LYS A 89 -3.63 -17.32 -4.65
C LYS A 89 -2.20 -16.82 -4.93
N GLY A 90 -1.62 -17.14 -6.10
CA GLY A 90 -0.25 -16.76 -6.44
C GLY A 90 -0.03 -15.26 -6.67
N ILE A 91 -1.05 -14.53 -7.12
CA ILE A 91 -0.96 -13.09 -7.38
C ILE A 91 -1.18 -12.31 -6.07
N TYR A 92 -2.00 -12.85 -5.17
CA TYR A 92 -2.12 -12.35 -3.81
C TYR A 92 -0.77 -12.35 -3.08
N LEU A 93 0.03 -13.42 -3.24
CA LEU A 93 1.38 -13.56 -2.66
C LEU A 93 2.37 -12.46 -3.11
N LEU A 94 2.25 -11.97 -4.36
CA LEU A 94 3.11 -10.90 -4.88
C LEU A 94 2.76 -9.53 -4.28
N HIS A 95 1.50 -9.31 -3.88
CA HIS A 95 1.05 -8.03 -3.31
C HIS A 95 1.04 -8.02 -1.77
N THR A 96 0.75 -9.15 -1.11
CA THR A 96 0.87 -9.27 0.35
C THR A 96 2.30 -9.58 0.80
N GLN A 97 3.28 -8.93 0.20
CA GLN A 97 4.66 -8.99 0.66
C GLN A 97 4.83 -8.01 1.83
N GLN A 98 4.33 -8.42 3.01
CA GLN A 98 4.48 -7.64 4.25
C GLN A 98 5.95 -7.27 4.51
N VAL A 99 6.89 -8.14 4.13
CA VAL A 99 8.32 -7.88 4.17
C VAL A 99 8.71 -6.64 3.36
N VAL A 100 8.23 -6.51 2.12
CA VAL A 100 8.52 -5.34 1.26
C VAL A 100 7.92 -4.06 1.86
N PHE A 101 6.73 -4.17 2.47
CA PHE A 101 6.12 -3.04 3.19
C PHE A 101 6.98 -2.56 4.37
N PHE A 102 7.50 -3.48 5.20
CA PHE A 102 8.38 -3.11 6.32
C PHE A 102 9.72 -2.55 5.85
N LEU A 103 10.32 -3.16 4.81
CA LEU A 103 11.56 -2.65 4.21
C LEU A 103 11.37 -1.24 3.65
N MET A 104 10.23 -0.97 3.01
CA MET A 104 9.89 0.36 2.50
C MET A 104 9.76 1.38 3.63
N ILE A 105 9.06 1.05 4.73
CA ILE A 105 8.95 1.95 5.89
C ILE A 105 10.33 2.22 6.49
N PHE A 106 11.15 1.18 6.66
CA PHE A 106 12.51 1.33 7.17
C PHE A 106 13.36 2.26 6.29
N ALA A 107 13.36 2.04 4.97
CA ALA A 107 14.07 2.88 4.02
C ALA A 107 13.55 4.33 4.04
N MET A 108 12.23 4.53 4.16
CA MET A 108 11.62 5.85 4.26
C MET A 108 12.06 6.59 5.52
N LEU A 109 12.02 5.93 6.69
CA LEU A 109 12.45 6.50 7.96
C LEU A 109 13.95 6.80 7.93
N LYS A 110 14.78 5.86 7.47
CA LYS A 110 16.23 6.05 7.39
C LYS A 110 16.59 7.19 6.43
N GLY A 111 15.91 7.28 5.29
CA GLY A 111 16.08 8.37 4.34
C GLY A 111 15.81 9.75 4.94
N HIS A 112 14.73 9.90 5.72
CA HIS A 112 14.41 11.19 6.36
C HIS A 112 15.30 11.51 7.58
N TYR A 113 15.86 10.50 8.26
CA TYR A 113 16.76 10.69 9.40
C TYR A 113 18.22 10.95 9.01
N VAL A 114 18.62 10.67 7.76
CA VAL A 114 20.01 10.85 7.27
C VAL A 114 20.17 12.23 6.59
N ILE A 115 19.35 13.21 6.99
CA ILE A 115 19.52 14.62 6.62
C ILE A 115 20.52 15.26 7.59
#